data_AF-A0A7J7KB78-F1
#
_entry.id   AF-A0A7J7KB78-F1
#
_cell.length_a   1.000
_cell.length_b   1.000
_cell.length_c   1.000
_cell.angle_alpha   90.00
_cell.angle_beta   90.00
_cell.angle_gamma   90.00
#
_symmetry.space_group_name_H-M   'P 1'
#
loop_
_entity.id
_entity.type
_entity.pdbx_description
1 polymer ?
#
loop_
_entity_poly.entity_id
_entity_poly.type
_entity_poly.pdbx_seq_one_letter_code
_entity_poly.pdbx_strand_id
1 'polypeptide(L)'
;MCAVMFTETKVALLAGGVTHLDSPESLTVQLCYVNFDGKAALAASRKVGLATKIGDEFVLKNCGTTVEAIGEITKWCTKLQES
;
A
#
# COMPACT_ATOMS: atom_id res chain seq x y z
N MET A 1 14.23 -10.14 -0.12
CA MET A 1 13.36 -9.07 -0.67
C MET A 1 12.69 -8.24 0.42
N CYS A 2 11.74 -8.76 1.20
CA CYS A 2 10.97 -7.95 2.17
C CYS A 2 11.84 -7.16 3.17
N ALA A 3 12.94 -7.74 3.67
CA ALA A 3 13.88 -7.03 4.54
C ALA A 3 14.60 -5.86 3.85
N VAL A 4 14.96 -6.02 2.57
CA VAL A 4 15.59 -4.97 1.76
C VAL A 4 14.59 -3.85 1.51
N MET A 5 13.37 -4.20 1.06
CA MET A 5 12.32 -3.21 0.85
C MET A 5 12.00 -2.44 2.14
N PHE A 6 11.83 -3.13 3.28
CA PHE A 6 11.61 -2.44 4.56
C PHE A 6 12.75 -1.49 4.93
N THR A 7 14.00 -1.86 4.64
CA THR A 7 15.16 -1.01 4.93
C THR A 7 15.15 0.25 4.06
N GLU A 8 14.81 0.11 2.78
CA GLU A 8 14.86 1.18 1.77
C GLU A 8 13.62 2.09 1.77
N THR A 9 12.42 1.51 1.89
CA THR A 9 11.14 2.23 1.75
C THR A 9 10.43 2.47 3.08
N LYS A 10 10.90 1.84 4.16
CA LYS A 10 10.21 1.79 5.47
C LYS A 10 8.83 1.15 5.43
N VAL A 11 8.49 0.44 4.35
CA VAL A 11 7.22 -0.28 4.23
C VAL A 11 7.43 -1.76 4.54
N ALA A 12 6.69 -2.26 5.53
CA ALA A 12 6.71 -3.67 5.90
C ALA A 12 5.71 -4.46 5.04
N LEU A 13 6.17 -5.54 4.42
CA LEU A 13 5.35 -6.43 3.60
C LEU A 13 5.48 -7.88 4.06
N LEU A 14 4.42 -8.65 3.83
CA LEU A 14 4.44 -10.10 3.98
C LEU A 14 4.90 -10.72 2.66
N ALA A 15 5.85 -11.66 2.72
CA ALA A 15 6.19 -12.46 1.55
C ALA A 15 4.94 -13.23 1.08
N GLY A 16 4.75 -13.34 -0.24
CA GLY A 16 3.80 -14.30 -0.78
C GLY A 16 4.22 -15.69 -0.31
N GLY A 17 3.35 -16.35 0.46
CA GLY A 17 3.57 -17.75 0.83
C GLY A 17 3.43 -18.65 -0.41
N VAL A 18 3.69 -19.95 -0.24
CA VAL A 18 3.44 -20.96 -1.28
C VAL A 18 1.93 -21.10 -1.49
N THR A 19 1.33 -20.17 -2.21
CA THR A 19 -0.01 -20.34 -2.75
C THR A 19 0.11 -21.10 -4.06
N HIS A 20 -0.80 -22.04 -4.32
CA HIS A 20 -0.73 -22.95 -5.49
C HIS A 20 -0.78 -22.26 -6.87
N LEU A 21 -0.73 -20.94 -6.91
CA LEU A 21 -0.89 -20.11 -8.11
C LEU A 21 0.40 -19.42 -8.56
N ASP A 22 1.45 -19.43 -7.72
CA ASP A 22 2.68 -18.69 -8.01
C ASP A 22 3.77 -19.60 -8.59
N SER A 23 4.44 -19.12 -9.65
CA SER A 23 5.65 -19.77 -10.16
C SER A 23 6.76 -19.69 -9.09
N PRO A 24 7.58 -20.74 -8.87
CA PRO A 24 8.72 -20.69 -7.97
C PRO A 24 9.74 -19.57 -8.31
N GLU A 25 9.72 -19.09 -9.56
CA GLU A 25 10.58 -18.03 -10.06
C GLU A 25 9.99 -16.62 -9.86
N SER A 26 8.71 -16.53 -9.46
CA SER A 26 8.04 -15.26 -9.24
C SER A 26 8.27 -14.76 -7.82
N LEU A 27 8.74 -13.52 -7.69
CA LEU A 27 8.84 -12.82 -6.41
C LEU A 27 7.51 -12.13 -6.12
N THR A 28 6.66 -12.75 -5.30
CA THR A 28 5.36 -12.18 -4.90
C THR A 28 5.37 -11.70 -3.45
N VAL A 29 4.56 -10.67 -3.18
CA VAL A 29 4.30 -10.15 -1.83
C VAL A 29 2.79 -10.02 -1.64
N GLN A 30 2.31 -10.31 -0.43
CA GLN A 30 0.96 -9.96 -0.04
C GLN A 30 0.97 -8.58 0.60
N LEU A 31 0.35 -7.62 -0.10
CA LEU A 31 0.18 -6.26 0.41
C LEU A 31 -1.04 -6.21 1.33
N CYS A 32 -0.81 -6.36 2.63
CA CYS A 32 -1.77 -6.03 3.67
C CYS A 32 -1.36 -4.72 4.33
N TYR A 33 -1.84 -3.60 3.80
CA TYR A 33 -1.61 -2.29 4.41
C TYR A 33 -2.73 -2.00 5.41
N VAL A 34 -2.37 -1.85 6.69
CA VAL A 34 -3.28 -1.44 7.76
C VAL A 34 -2.81 -0.10 8.32
N ASN A 35 -3.48 0.99 7.96
CA ASN A 35 -3.30 2.25 8.66
C ASN A 35 -4.08 2.22 9.99
N PHE A 36 -3.37 2.01 11.09
CA PHE A 36 -3.97 1.97 12.43
C PHE A 36 -4.47 3.35 12.90
N ASP A 37 -4.07 4.45 12.24
CA ASP A 37 -4.63 5.79 12.44
C ASP A 37 -5.69 6.14 11.40
N GLY A 38 -6.45 5.15 10.93
CA GLY A 38 -7.58 5.36 10.02
C GLY A 38 -8.75 6.12 10.63
N LYS A 39 -8.69 6.50 11.93
CA LYS A 39 -9.80 7.13 12.65
C LYS A 39 -10.22 8.46 12.01
N ALA A 40 -9.27 9.29 11.62
CA ALA A 40 -9.54 10.57 10.98
C ALA A 40 -10.20 10.39 9.61
N ALA A 41 -9.66 9.50 8.77
CA ALA A 41 -10.21 9.18 7.45
C ALA A 41 -11.63 8.60 7.56
N LEU A 42 -11.87 7.71 8.53
CA LEU A 42 -13.18 7.11 8.76
C LEU A 42 -14.19 8.16 9.24
N ALA A 43 -13.79 9.07 10.12
CA ALA A 43 -14.65 10.18 10.57
C ALA A 43 -14.98 11.14 9.41
N ALA A 44 -14.02 11.44 8.54
CA ALA A 44 -14.23 12.26 7.35
C ALA A 44 -15.18 11.57 6.35
N SER A 45 -15.02 10.26 6.13
CA SER A 45 -15.89 9.47 5.25
C SER A 45 -17.35 9.48 5.74
N ARG A 46 -17.58 9.36 7.06
CA ARG A 46 -18.93 9.45 7.63
C ARG A 46 -19.61 10.79 7.37
N LYS A 47 -18.85 11.91 7.29
CA LYS A 47 -19.40 13.24 6.96
C LYS A 47 -19.80 13.37 5.49
N VAL A 48 -19.10 12.67 4.60
CA VAL A 48 -19.44 12.61 3.16
C VAL A 48 -20.74 11.81 2.94
N GLY A 49 -20.98 10.78 3.75
CA GLY A 49 -22.17 9.94 3.67
C GLY A 49 -22.10 8.92 2.53
N LEU A 50 -23.13 8.07 2.43
CA LEU A 50 -23.15 6.92 1.51
C LEU A 50 -23.59 7.26 0.08
N ALA A 51 -24.23 8.42 -0.12
CA ALA A 51 -24.78 8.82 -1.42
C ALA A 51 -23.72 9.39 -2.37
N THR A 52 -22.54 9.77 -1.86
CA THR A 52 -21.48 10.41 -2.64
C THR A 52 -20.31 9.47 -2.79
N LYS A 53 -19.85 9.26 -4.03
CA LYS A 53 -18.66 8.48 -4.32
C LYS A 53 -17.43 9.21 -3.77
N ILE A 54 -16.61 8.50 -3.00
CA ILE A 54 -15.30 8.99 -2.55
C ILE A 54 -14.35 8.98 -3.74
N GLY A 55 -13.77 10.13 -4.07
CA GLY A 55 -12.81 10.31 -5.16
C GLY A 55 -11.37 10.50 -4.67
N ASP A 56 -10.46 10.63 -5.62
CA ASP A 56 -9.01 10.68 -5.35
C ASP A 56 -8.62 11.86 -4.45
N GLU A 57 -9.24 13.02 -4.61
CA GLU A 57 -8.99 14.18 -3.74
C GLU A 57 -9.23 13.87 -2.26
N PHE A 58 -10.26 13.08 -1.95
CA PHE A 58 -10.51 12.66 -0.57
C PHE A 58 -9.39 11.76 -0.06
N VAL A 59 -8.94 10.81 -0.88
CA VAL A 59 -7.88 9.86 -0.53
C VAL A 59 -6.56 10.59 -0.31
N LEU A 60 -6.19 11.49 -1.22
CA LEU A 60 -4.99 12.32 -1.09
C LEU A 60 -5.02 13.17 0.18
N LYS A 61 -6.18 13.72 0.54
CA LYS A 61 -6.34 14.57 1.72
C LYS A 61 -6.37 13.80 3.04
N ASN A 62 -7.08 12.68 3.11
CA ASN A 62 -7.39 12.02 4.38
C ASN A 62 -6.60 10.72 4.60
N CYS A 63 -5.96 10.18 3.56
CA CYS A 63 -5.21 8.93 3.60
C CYS A 63 -3.74 9.13 3.19
N GLY A 64 -3.17 10.31 3.45
CA GLY A 64 -1.84 10.72 2.97
C GLY A 64 -0.74 9.68 3.21
N THR A 65 -0.61 9.18 4.44
CA THR A 65 0.39 8.14 4.79
C THR A 65 0.25 6.88 3.95
N THR A 66 -0.99 6.48 3.63
CA THR A 66 -1.25 5.33 2.75
C THR A 66 -0.76 5.60 1.33
N VAL A 67 -1.07 6.79 0.81
CA VAL A 67 -0.66 7.21 -0.53
C VAL A 67 0.86 7.27 -0.63
N GLU A 68 1.52 7.84 0.38
CA GLU A 68 2.99 7.91 0.47
C GLU A 68 3.61 6.51 0.48
N ALA A 69 3.12 5.60 1.33
CA ALA A 69 3.64 4.24 1.41
C ALA A 69 3.52 3.47 0.08
N ILE A 70 2.38 3.60 -0.61
CA ILE A 70 2.19 3.01 -1.95
C ILE A 70 3.13 3.66 -2.98
N GLY A 71 3.35 4.97 -2.88
CA GLY A 71 4.31 5.70 -3.71
C GLY A 71 5.73 5.17 -3.54
N GLU A 72 6.18 4.95 -2.30
CA GLU A 72 7.52 4.41 -2.02
C GLU A 72 7.69 2.97 -2.54
N ILE A 73 6.66 2.13 -2.43
CA ILE A 73 6.66 0.79 -3.07
C ILE A 73 6.81 0.92 -4.59
N THR A 74 6.02 1.79 -5.22
CA THR A 74 6.05 2.00 -6.67
C THR A 74 7.44 2.44 -7.14
N LYS A 75 8.03 3.43 -6.48
CA LYS A 75 9.38 3.92 -6.79
C LYS A 75 10.42 2.80 -6.70
N TRP A 76 10.33 1.97 -5.66
CA TRP A 76 11.25 0.85 -5.47
C TRP A 76 11.13 -0.18 -6.59
N CYS A 77 9.90 -0.53 -6.98
CA CYS A 77 9.65 -1.45 -8.09
C CYS A 77 10.17 -0.91 -9.43
N THR A 78 9.95 0.38 -9.72
CA THR A 78 10.46 1.02 -10.96
C THR A 78 11.98 1.01 -11.01
N LYS A 79 12.66 1.35 -9.91
CA LYS A 79 14.13 1.29 -9.82
C LYS A 79 14.68 -0.09 -10.18
N LEU A 80 14.00 -1.17 -9.77
CA LEU A 80 14.41 -2.54 -10.10
C LEU A 80 14.19 -2.92 -11.56
N GLN A 81 13.22 -2.32 -12.25
CA GLN A 81 13.00 -2.57 -13.68
C GLN A 81 14.08 -1.91 -14.56
N GLU A 82 14.70 -0.84 -14.05
CA GLU A 82 15.75 -0.08 -14.74
C GLU A 82 17.17 -0.60 -14.45
N SER A 83 17.31 -1.56 -13.52
CA SER A 83 18.59 -2.16 -13.09
C SER A 83 18.88 -3.47 -13.81
#